data_AF-A0A439L932-F1
#
_entry.id   AF-A0A439L932-F1
#
_cell.length_a   1.000
_cell.length_b   1.000
_cell.length_c   1.000
_cell.angle_alpha   90.00
_cell.angle_beta   90.00
_cell.angle_gamma   90.00
#
_symmetry.space_group_name_H-M   'P 1'
#
loop_
_entity.id
_entity.type
_entity.pdbx_description
1 polymer ?
#
loop_
_entity_poly.entity_id
_entity_poly.type
_entity_poly.pdbx_seq_one_letter_code
_entity_poly.pdbx_strand_id
1 'polypeptide(L)'
;MGFSTKRRLIELPRLNGSAVAPDEKGARLQGEELSRAIRAAVLVKGGHAQRTQAVDLLLQPGQPAVRFEAPRLRSEMRGTGCMLSSAIAASLALGVSLEESVRRAKRYVFDALAGSG
;
A
#
# COMPACT_ATOMS: atom_id res chain seq x y z
N MET A 1 -9.29 -14.29 29.45
CA MET A 1 -8.21 -14.82 28.59
C MET A 1 -8.37 -14.26 27.19
N GLY A 2 -7.40 -13.47 26.71
CA GLY A 2 -7.43 -12.85 25.39
C GLY A 2 -6.45 -13.53 24.43
N PHE A 3 -6.87 -13.75 23.19
CA PHE A 3 -6.00 -13.90 22.02
C PHE A 3 -6.82 -13.65 20.74
N SER A 4 -6.12 -13.13 19.73
CA SER A 4 -6.43 -13.20 18.29
C SER A 4 -7.04 -11.93 17.66
N THR A 5 -6.17 -10.99 17.30
CA THR A 5 -6.47 -9.99 16.26
C THR A 5 -5.50 -10.19 15.10
N LYS A 6 -5.88 -11.14 14.22
CA LYS A 6 -5.26 -11.42 12.91
C LYS A 6 -5.75 -10.42 11.85
N ARG A 7 -4.86 -10.17 10.86
CA ARG A 7 -5.11 -9.78 9.44
C ARG A 7 -5.38 -8.28 9.18
N ARG A 8 -4.50 -7.51 8.50
CA ARG A 8 -4.06 -7.49 7.07
C ARG A 8 -5.18 -7.34 6.03
N LEU A 9 -4.98 -6.36 5.13
CA LEU A 9 -5.54 -6.31 3.76
C LEU A 9 -7.06 -6.07 3.62
N ILE A 10 -7.67 -5.35 4.57
CA ILE A 10 -9.13 -5.18 4.64
C ILE A 10 -9.60 -3.70 4.63
N GLU A 11 -8.68 -2.74 4.72
CA GLU A 11 -9.05 -1.36 5.10
C GLU A 11 -9.74 -0.56 3.98
N LEU A 12 -9.46 -0.78 2.69
CA LEU A 12 -10.14 -0.02 1.61
C LEU A 12 -11.65 -0.33 1.51
N PRO A 13 -12.08 -1.61 1.49
CA PRO A 13 -13.50 -1.98 1.57
C PRO A 13 -14.20 -1.56 2.87
N ARG A 14 -13.50 -1.58 4.01
CA ARG A 14 -14.12 -1.28 5.32
C ARG A 14 -14.22 0.21 5.63
N LEU A 15 -13.36 1.04 5.06
CA LEU A 15 -13.45 2.50 5.21
C LEU A 15 -14.56 3.13 4.33
N ASN A 16 -15.06 2.42 3.30
CA ASN A 16 -16.09 2.91 2.36
C ASN A 16 -17.33 1.98 2.21
N GLY A 17 -17.43 0.87 2.95
CA GLY A 17 -18.53 -0.10 2.79
C GLY A 17 -18.63 -0.75 1.39
N SER A 18 -17.56 -0.70 0.60
CA SER A 18 -17.57 -1.08 -0.83
C SER A 18 -16.96 -2.48 -1.05
N ALA A 19 -17.43 -3.21 -2.06
CA ALA A 19 -16.91 -4.52 -2.41
C ALA A 19 -15.44 -4.43 -2.89
N VAL A 20 -14.63 -5.47 -2.61
CA VAL A 20 -13.23 -5.56 -3.08
C VAL A 20 -13.19 -5.43 -4.60
N ALA A 21 -12.44 -4.46 -5.12
CA ALA A 21 -12.29 -4.30 -6.56
C ALA A 21 -11.60 -5.52 -7.22
N PRO A 22 -12.15 -6.04 -8.34
CA PRO A 22 -11.62 -7.23 -8.99
C PRO A 22 -10.32 -6.97 -9.76
N ASP A 23 -10.05 -5.72 -10.15
CA ASP A 23 -8.90 -5.31 -10.95
C ASP A 23 -8.22 -4.03 -10.40
N GLU A 24 -7.06 -3.70 -10.95
CA GLU A 24 -6.28 -2.52 -10.55
C GLU A 24 -7.05 -1.22 -10.82
N LYS A 25 -7.86 -1.20 -11.90
CA LYS A 25 -8.66 -0.05 -12.32
C LYS A 25 -9.73 0.27 -11.28
N GLY A 26 -10.46 -0.72 -10.80
CA GLY A 26 -11.46 -0.59 -9.75
C GLY A 26 -10.83 -0.23 -8.41
N ALA A 27 -9.67 -0.82 -8.08
CA ALA A 27 -8.95 -0.49 -6.84
C ALA A 27 -8.48 0.97 -6.83
N ARG A 28 -8.02 1.49 -7.98
CA ARG A 28 -7.71 2.91 -8.15
C ARG A 28 -8.94 3.79 -7.95
N LEU A 29 -10.06 3.49 -8.61
CA LEU A 29 -11.27 4.30 -8.51
C LEU A 29 -11.78 4.38 -7.06
N GLN A 30 -11.88 3.25 -6.36
CA GLN A 30 -12.29 3.22 -4.96
C GLN A 30 -11.34 4.00 -4.04
N GLY A 31 -10.02 3.90 -4.30
CA GLY A 31 -9.03 4.65 -3.54
C GLY A 31 -9.10 6.16 -3.80
N GLU A 32 -9.42 6.59 -5.03
CA GLU A 32 -9.59 8.01 -5.38
C GLU A 32 -10.84 8.58 -4.71
N GLU A 33 -11.95 7.83 -4.71
CA GLU A 33 -13.17 8.20 -4.00
C GLU A 33 -12.91 8.35 -2.50
N LEU A 34 -12.23 7.37 -1.89
CA LEU A 34 -11.87 7.43 -0.48
C LEU A 34 -10.98 8.63 -0.18
N SER A 35 -9.93 8.85 -0.97
CA SER A 35 -9.00 9.97 -0.82
C SER A 35 -9.72 11.32 -0.85
N ARG A 36 -10.66 11.50 -1.78
CA ARG A 36 -11.49 12.71 -1.87
C ARG A 36 -12.42 12.85 -0.66
N ALA A 37 -13.10 11.76 -0.26
CA ALA A 37 -14.05 11.78 0.85
C ALA A 37 -13.39 12.18 2.17
N ILE A 38 -12.21 11.62 2.47
CA ILE A 38 -11.47 11.90 3.71
C ILE A 38 -10.52 13.09 3.60
N ARG A 39 -10.38 13.68 2.40
CA ARG A 39 -9.42 14.77 2.08
C ARG A 39 -7.97 14.44 2.49
N ALA A 40 -7.54 13.20 2.29
CA ALA A 40 -6.19 12.76 2.65
C ALA A 40 -5.61 11.82 1.59
N ALA A 41 -4.29 11.64 1.64
CA ALA A 41 -3.60 10.69 0.77
C ALA A 41 -3.94 9.24 1.16
N VAL A 42 -4.14 8.40 0.15
CA VAL A 42 -4.44 6.96 0.30
C VAL A 42 -3.40 6.16 -0.48
N LEU A 43 -2.79 5.17 0.17
CA LEU A 43 -1.89 4.22 -0.48
C LEU A 43 -2.62 2.88 -0.69
N VAL A 44 -2.96 2.58 -1.93
CA VAL A 44 -3.54 1.30 -2.34
C VAL A 44 -2.40 0.33 -2.61
N LYS A 45 -2.23 -0.68 -1.74
CA LYS A 45 -1.20 -1.70 -1.91
C LYS A 45 -1.60 -2.72 -2.98
N GLY A 46 -0.65 -3.12 -3.81
CA GLY A 46 -0.84 -4.11 -4.88
C GLY A 46 -1.23 -5.48 -4.37
N GLY A 47 -2.50 -5.84 -4.58
CA GLY A 47 -3.09 -7.13 -4.22
C GLY A 47 -3.33 -8.06 -5.40
N HIS A 48 -3.23 -7.62 -6.65
CA HIS A 48 -3.54 -8.48 -7.80
C HIS A 48 -2.51 -9.60 -7.93
N ALA A 49 -2.88 -10.76 -7.39
CA ALA A 49 -2.05 -11.95 -7.23
C ALA A 49 -1.43 -12.49 -8.53
N GLN A 50 -1.98 -12.08 -9.67
CA GLN A 50 -1.69 -12.67 -10.99
C GLN A 50 -0.60 -11.93 -11.79
N ARG A 51 -0.05 -10.80 -11.29
CA ARG A 51 1.00 -10.05 -11.99
C ARG A 51 2.40 -10.37 -11.46
N THR A 52 3.39 -10.33 -12.36
CA THR A 52 4.83 -10.47 -12.07
C THR A 52 5.41 -9.29 -11.29
N GLN A 53 4.65 -8.19 -11.19
CA GLN A 53 5.02 -6.99 -10.44
C GLN A 53 4.06 -6.76 -9.26
N ALA A 54 4.62 -6.28 -8.14
CA ALA A 54 3.87 -5.74 -7.03
C ALA A 54 3.73 -4.21 -7.21
N VAL A 55 2.49 -3.73 -7.36
CA VAL A 55 2.18 -2.35 -7.76
C VAL A 55 1.42 -1.66 -6.64
N ASP A 56 1.96 -0.56 -6.11
CA ASP A 56 1.26 0.28 -5.13
C ASP A 56 0.87 1.61 -5.79
N LEU A 57 -0.30 2.13 -5.46
CA LEU A 57 -0.82 3.40 -6.00
C LEU A 57 -1.00 4.40 -4.87
N LEU A 58 -0.35 5.55 -4.97
CA LEU A 58 -0.60 6.70 -4.11
C LEU A 58 -1.64 7.60 -4.76
N LEU A 59 -2.69 7.90 -4.02
CA LEU A 59 -3.84 8.68 -4.47
C LEU A 59 -3.99 9.88 -3.56
N GLN A 60 -4.05 11.06 -4.16
CA GLN A 60 -4.12 12.34 -3.45
C GLN A 60 -5.27 13.18 -4.01
N PRO A 61 -6.00 13.93 -3.18
CA PRO A 61 -7.10 14.76 -3.67
C PRO A 61 -6.60 15.79 -4.68
N GLY A 62 -7.20 15.80 -5.88
CA GLY A 62 -6.85 16.77 -6.93
C GLY A 62 -5.49 16.55 -7.62
N GLN A 63 -4.81 15.43 -7.35
CA GLN A 63 -3.53 15.10 -7.97
C GLN A 63 -3.65 13.82 -8.81
N PRO A 64 -2.83 13.66 -9.86
CA PRO A 64 -2.71 12.39 -10.59
C PRO A 64 -2.27 11.25 -9.65
N ALA A 65 -2.75 10.03 -9.93
CA ALA A 65 -2.29 8.84 -9.23
C ALA A 65 -0.80 8.58 -9.51
N VAL A 66 -0.03 8.28 -8.46
CA VAL A 66 1.39 7.93 -8.59
C VAL A 66 1.56 6.43 -8.41
N ARG A 67 2.17 5.80 -9.41
CA ARG A 67 2.40 4.34 -9.45
C ARG A 67 3.80 4.00 -8.96
N PHE A 68 3.90 3.04 -8.05
CA PHE A 68 5.16 2.46 -7.59
C PHE A 68 5.17 0.97 -7.86
N GLU A 69 6.15 0.46 -8.60
CA GLU A 69 6.23 -0.95 -8.97
C GLU A 69 7.59 -1.57 -8.61
N ALA A 70 7.56 -2.85 -8.28
CA ALA A 70 8.74 -3.67 -8.01
C ALA A 70 8.46 -5.11 -8.46
N PRO A 71 9.48 -5.91 -8.80
CA PRO A 71 9.29 -7.33 -9.08
C PRO A 71 8.57 -8.03 -7.93
N ARG A 72 7.67 -8.96 -8.25
CA ARG A 72 7.02 -9.78 -7.23
C ARG A 72 7.96 -10.90 -6.83
N LEU A 73 8.39 -10.88 -5.58
CA LEU A 73 9.15 -11.98 -4.99
C LEU A 73 8.20 -13.09 -4.57
N ARG A 74 8.63 -14.35 -4.69
CA ARG A 74 7.86 -15.53 -4.22
C ARG A 74 7.82 -15.62 -2.69
N SER A 75 8.65 -14.85 -2.00
CA SER A 75 8.72 -14.80 -0.54
C SER A 75 7.46 -14.15 0.05
N GLU A 76 6.76 -14.87 0.93
CA GLU A 76 5.63 -14.35 1.69
C GLU A 76 6.04 -14.00 3.12
N MET A 77 6.57 -12.79 3.34
CA MET A 77 6.83 -12.33 4.70
C MET A 77 5.59 -11.77 5.37
N ARG A 78 5.32 -12.28 6.57
CA ARG A 78 4.36 -11.66 7.46
C ARG A 78 4.96 -10.37 8.03
N GLY A 79 4.35 -9.20 7.76
CA GLY A 79 4.69 -7.91 8.37
C GLY A 79 4.86 -6.78 7.36
N THR A 80 4.85 -7.10 6.05
CA THR A 80 5.17 -6.14 4.98
C THR A 80 4.32 -4.88 4.97
N GLY A 81 3.06 -4.93 5.41
CA GLY A 81 2.22 -3.74 5.56
C GLY A 81 2.66 -2.82 6.70
N CYS A 82 2.96 -3.37 7.87
CA CYS A 82 3.47 -2.60 9.00
C CYS A 82 4.85 -2.02 8.68
N MET A 83 5.72 -2.84 8.09
CA MET A 83 7.04 -2.42 7.65
C MET A 83 6.97 -1.26 6.64
N LEU A 84 6.08 -1.35 5.65
CA LEU A 84 5.85 -0.27 4.68
C LEU A 84 5.37 1.01 5.38
N SER A 85 4.35 0.90 6.23
CA SER A 85 3.77 2.05 6.94
C SER A 85 4.80 2.73 7.87
N SER A 86 5.54 1.95 8.65
CA SER A 86 6.60 2.47 9.54
C SER A 86 7.72 3.15 8.76
N ALA A 87 8.13 2.61 7.61
CA ALA A 87 9.15 3.22 6.77
C ALA A 87 8.69 4.54 6.12
N ILE A 88 7.41 4.62 5.73
CA ILE A 88 6.80 5.88 5.23
C ILE A 88 6.80 6.92 6.37
N ALA A 89 6.27 6.56 7.54
CA ALA A 89 6.18 7.46 8.69
C ALA A 89 7.56 7.98 9.12
N ALA A 90 8.58 7.11 9.16
CA ALA A 90 9.95 7.50 9.47
C ALA A 90 10.53 8.47 8.42
N SER A 91 10.30 8.23 7.14
CA SER A 91 10.76 9.12 6.07
C SER A 91 10.08 10.49 6.13
N LEU A 92 8.78 10.52 6.38
CA LEU A 92 8.03 11.77 6.57
C LEU A 92 8.54 12.56 7.77
N ALA A 93 8.86 11.89 8.89
CA ALA A 93 9.43 12.53 10.08
C ALA A 93 10.81 13.17 9.81
N LEU A 94 11.53 12.70 8.79
CA LEU A 94 12.79 13.27 8.30
C LEU A 94 12.59 14.39 7.27
N GLY A 95 11.36 14.84 7.04
CA GLY A 95 11.05 15.93 6.09
C GLY A 95 11.09 15.50 4.62
N VAL A 96 11.10 14.19 4.34
CA VAL A 96 11.06 13.67 2.96
C VAL A 96 9.64 13.83 2.40
N SER A 97 9.52 14.14 1.11
CA SER A 97 8.20 14.26 0.45
C SER A 97 7.43 12.94 0.53
N LEU A 98 6.09 13.01 0.45
CA LEU A 98 5.24 11.82 0.55
C LEU A 98 5.55 10.78 -0.53
N GLU A 99 5.65 11.21 -1.78
CA GLU A 99 5.98 10.32 -2.90
C GLU A 99 7.33 9.63 -2.71
N GLU A 100 8.35 10.38 -2.29
CA GLU A 100 9.68 9.82 -2.05
C GLU A 100 9.70 8.91 -0.82
N SER A 101 8.91 9.22 0.21
CA SER A 101 8.73 8.37 1.39
C SER A 101 8.12 7.03 1.02
N VAL A 102 7.10 7.02 0.15
CA VAL A 102 6.49 5.79 -0.38
C VAL A 102 7.50 5.00 -1.23
N ARG A 103 8.26 5.69 -2.09
CA ARG A 103 9.31 5.06 -2.92
C ARG A 103 10.37 4.36 -2.06
N ARG A 104 10.90 5.05 -1.05
CA ARG A 104 11.90 4.50 -0.10
C ARG A 104 11.34 3.32 0.68
N ALA A 105 10.13 3.45 1.20
CA ALA A 105 9.49 2.38 1.96
C ALA A 105 9.26 1.12 1.12
N LYS A 106 8.82 1.27 -0.13
CA LYS A 106 8.63 0.15 -1.06
C LYS A 106 9.96 -0.57 -1.34
N ARG A 107 11.03 0.19 -1.57
CA ARG A 107 12.39 -0.36 -1.75
C ARG A 107 12.83 -1.14 -0.52
N TYR A 108 12.71 -0.54 0.66
CA TYR A 108 13.07 -1.17 1.93
C TYR A 108 12.35 -2.52 2.14
N VAL A 109 11.02 -2.56 1.91
CA VAL A 109 10.24 -3.79 2.03
C VAL A 109 10.65 -4.83 0.98
N PHE A 110 10.94 -4.41 -0.25
CA PHE A 110 11.41 -5.31 -1.30
C PHE A 110 12.76 -5.93 -0.94
N ASP A 111 13.73 -5.13 -0.48
CA ASP A 111 15.07 -5.60 -0.11
C ASP A 111 15.00 -6.55 1.09
N ALA A 112 14.18 -6.23 2.09
CA ALA A 112 13.92 -7.13 3.23
C ALA A 112 13.32 -8.46 2.79
N LEU A 113 12.38 -8.46 1.83
CA LEU A 113 11.81 -9.68 1.25
C LEU A 113 12.82 -10.47 0.42
N ALA A 114 13.72 -9.79 -0.29
CA ALA A 114 14.74 -10.41 -1.12
C ALA A 114 15.84 -11.10 -0.29
N GLY A 115 16.23 -10.49 0.85
CA GLY A 115 17.23 -11.05 1.77
C GLY A 115 16.68 -12.08 2.76
N SER A 116 15.37 -12.32 2.80
CA SER A 116 14.73 -13.32 3.68
C SER A 116 14.65 -14.73 3.07
N GLY A 117 15.45 -15.01 2.03
CA GLY A 117 15.45 -16.26 1.25
C GLY A 117 16.65 -17.13 1.54
#